data_AF-A0A523W4I7-F1
#
_entry.id   AF-A0A523W4I7-F1
#
_cell.length_a   1.000
_cell.length_b   1.000
_cell.length_c   1.000
_cell.angle_alpha   90.00
_cell.angle_beta   90.00
_cell.angle_gamma   90.00
#
_symmetry.space_group_name_H-M   'P 1'
#
loop_
_entity.id
_entity.type
_entity.pdbx_description
1 polymer ?
#
loop_
_entity_poly.entity_id
_entity_poly.type
_entity_poly.pdbx_seq_one_letter_code
_entity_poly.pdbx_strand_id
1 'polypeptide(L)'
;MISNLLQTVLDVTSHFKIKTVIIGGLALPAYNVARTTLDIDICIRINTQKQLNLFVEALKEKGIKTKQHPKIDHDLFTIFGKRSEAEIWLNPCDAFQWDEQMAEKIKLFFGDVYVLAVEDYILTKLARGDRSSVDIDDILKIIIANKDTMDWKYLHFRLEWAGLGRNFSEIIKAFELDFNDNIRNMSNDILDKFKNSF
;
A
#
# COMPACT_ATOMS: atom_id res chain seq x y z
N MET A 1 -19.15 -4.71 -3.30
CA MET A 1 -19.84 -3.41 -3.18
C MET A 1 -18.88 -2.48 -2.44
N ILE A 2 -18.47 -1.37 -3.05
CA ILE A 2 -17.57 -0.38 -2.44
C ILE A 2 -18.32 0.27 -1.26
N SER A 3 -17.64 0.52 -0.13
CA SER A 3 -18.28 1.19 1.00
C SER A 3 -18.65 2.63 0.62
N ASN A 4 -19.76 3.15 1.17
CA ASN A 4 -20.22 4.51 0.87
C ASN A 4 -19.17 5.58 1.30
N LEU A 5 -18.41 5.27 2.36
CA LEU A 5 -17.30 6.11 2.82
C LEU A 5 -16.16 6.15 1.80
N LEU A 6 -15.71 5.00 1.31
CA LEU A 6 -14.65 4.92 0.29
C LEU A 6 -15.06 5.66 -0.98
N GLN A 7 -16.30 5.46 -1.46
CA GLN A 7 -16.79 6.18 -2.64
C GLN A 7 -16.75 7.70 -2.45
N THR A 8 -17.21 8.19 -1.29
CA THR A 8 -17.21 9.63 -1.03
C THR A 8 -15.79 10.21 -0.98
N VAL A 9 -14.82 9.48 -0.41
CA VAL A 9 -13.42 9.91 -0.40
C VAL A 9 -12.89 10.01 -1.83
N LEU A 10 -13.12 8.97 -2.66
CA LEU A 10 -12.69 8.94 -4.06
C LEU A 10 -13.31 10.08 -4.89
N ASP A 11 -14.60 10.39 -4.66
CA ASP A 11 -15.27 11.50 -5.33
C ASP A 11 -14.64 12.86 -4.97
N VAL A 12 -14.37 13.07 -3.68
CA VAL A 12 -13.72 14.30 -3.20
C VAL A 12 -12.30 14.42 -3.75
N THR A 13 -11.49 13.36 -3.67
CA THR A 13 -10.11 13.42 -4.18
C THR A 13 -10.07 13.63 -5.69
N SER A 14 -10.97 12.98 -6.44
CA SER A 14 -11.12 13.19 -7.89
C SER A 14 -11.44 14.66 -8.22
N HIS A 15 -12.38 15.28 -7.50
CA HIS A 15 -12.73 16.70 -7.68
C HIS A 15 -11.52 17.64 -7.52
N PHE A 16 -10.66 17.36 -6.53
CA PHE A 16 -9.45 18.14 -6.28
C PHE A 16 -8.22 17.68 -7.07
N LYS A 17 -8.36 16.66 -7.94
CA LYS A 17 -7.26 16.03 -8.69
C LYS A 17 -6.13 15.55 -7.77
N ILE A 18 -6.50 15.04 -6.60
CA ILE A 18 -5.57 14.46 -5.62
C ILE A 18 -5.33 13.00 -6.00
N LYS A 19 -4.06 12.64 -6.27
CA LYS A 19 -3.69 11.25 -6.49
C LYS A 19 -4.06 10.44 -5.25
N THR A 20 -4.79 9.36 -5.45
CA THR A 20 -5.39 8.56 -4.39
C THR A 20 -5.21 7.09 -4.71
N VAL A 21 -4.75 6.31 -3.75
CA VAL A 21 -4.62 4.87 -3.87
C VAL A 21 -5.22 4.18 -2.66
N ILE A 22 -5.83 3.02 -2.86
CA ILE A 22 -6.15 2.11 -1.77
C ILE A 22 -4.86 1.42 -1.34
N ILE A 23 -4.63 1.36 -0.03
CA ILE A 23 -3.54 0.60 0.57
C ILE A 23 -4.12 -0.43 1.56
N GLY A 24 -3.28 -0.99 2.43
CA GLY A 24 -3.73 -1.94 3.44
C GLY A 24 -4.39 -3.19 2.86
N GLY A 25 -5.25 -3.85 3.64
CA GLY A 25 -5.83 -5.14 3.26
C GLY A 25 -6.75 -5.08 2.04
N LEU A 26 -7.39 -3.94 1.76
CA LEU A 26 -8.30 -3.77 0.63
C LEU A 26 -7.59 -3.73 -0.74
N ALA A 27 -6.28 -3.44 -0.76
CA ALA A 27 -5.49 -3.43 -1.98
C ALA A 27 -5.06 -4.84 -2.43
N LEU A 28 -5.01 -5.82 -1.52
CA LEU A 28 -4.47 -7.16 -1.79
C LEU A 28 -5.10 -7.89 -3.00
N PRO A 29 -6.42 -7.79 -3.26
CA PRO A 29 -7.00 -8.45 -4.42
C PRO A 29 -6.49 -7.89 -5.76
N ALA A 30 -5.97 -6.65 -5.79
CA ALA A 30 -5.30 -6.10 -6.97
C ALA A 30 -4.00 -6.84 -7.32
N TYR A 31 -3.45 -7.59 -6.37
CA TYR A 31 -2.22 -8.38 -6.50
C TYR A 31 -2.51 -9.88 -6.45
N ASN A 32 -3.72 -10.31 -6.87
CA ASN A 32 -4.13 -11.71 -6.90
C ASN A 32 -4.12 -12.42 -5.53
N VAL A 33 -4.22 -11.67 -4.43
CA VAL A 33 -4.30 -12.21 -3.07
C VAL A 33 -5.68 -11.94 -2.48
N ALA A 34 -6.44 -13.02 -2.23
CA ALA A 34 -7.73 -12.91 -1.56
C ALA A 34 -7.55 -12.60 -0.07
N ARG A 35 -8.16 -11.50 0.40
CA ARG A 35 -8.17 -11.10 1.81
C ARG A 35 -9.51 -10.46 2.17
N THR A 36 -10.03 -10.83 3.33
CA THR A 36 -11.18 -10.12 3.93
C THR A 36 -10.65 -9.11 4.95
N THR A 37 -11.05 -7.86 4.81
CA THR A 37 -10.86 -6.81 5.82
C THR A 37 -12.07 -5.89 5.86
N LEU A 38 -12.30 -5.27 7.01
CA LEU A 38 -13.25 -4.17 7.18
C LEU A 38 -12.56 -2.80 7.20
N ASP A 39 -11.24 -2.80 7.39
CA ASP A 39 -10.43 -1.60 7.48
C ASP A 39 -10.34 -0.94 6.10
N ILE A 40 -10.46 0.39 6.08
CA ILE A 40 -10.39 1.19 4.86
C ILE A 40 -9.17 2.08 4.99
N ASP A 41 -8.10 1.70 4.30
CA ASP A 41 -6.85 2.46 4.27
C ASP A 41 -6.68 3.11 2.90
N ILE A 42 -6.62 4.45 2.90
CA ILE A 42 -6.52 5.24 1.67
C ILE A 42 -5.31 6.14 1.80
N CYS A 43 -4.39 6.05 0.85
CA CYS A 43 -3.28 7.00 0.76
C CYS A 43 -3.60 8.08 -0.27
N ILE A 44 -3.39 9.34 0.12
CA ILE A 44 -3.56 10.51 -0.75
C ILE A 44 -2.26 11.29 -0.85
N ARG A 45 -1.97 11.81 -2.04
CA ARG A 45 -0.81 12.67 -2.24
C ARG A 45 -1.21 14.13 -2.19
N ILE A 46 -1.00 14.76 -1.03
CA ILE A 46 -1.21 16.19 -0.81
C ILE A 46 0.12 16.84 -0.44
N ASN A 47 0.44 18.00 -1.04
CA ASN A 47 1.74 18.66 -0.84
C ASN A 47 1.68 19.91 0.04
N THR A 48 0.48 20.39 0.41
CA THR A 48 0.33 21.63 1.19
C THR A 48 -0.77 21.52 2.23
N GLN A 49 -0.58 22.19 3.38
CA GLN A 49 -1.61 22.29 4.41
C GLN A 49 -2.90 22.92 3.88
N LYS A 50 -2.80 23.89 2.96
CA LYS A 50 -3.97 24.53 2.35
C LYS A 50 -4.84 23.51 1.60
N GLN A 51 -4.22 22.65 0.79
CA GLN A 51 -4.93 21.60 0.06
C GLN A 51 -5.50 20.55 1.01
N LEU A 52 -4.77 20.18 2.08
CA LEU A 52 -5.27 19.27 3.11
C LEU A 52 -6.53 19.83 3.81
N ASN A 53 -6.52 21.12 4.16
CA ASN A 53 -7.67 21.77 4.78
C ASN A 53 -8.89 21.78 3.86
N LEU A 54 -8.70 22.06 2.56
CA LEU A 54 -9.78 22.02 1.56
C LEU A 54 -10.36 20.61 1.41
N PHE A 55 -9.50 19.59 1.39
CA PHE A 55 -9.92 18.19 1.36
C PHE A 55 -10.78 17.83 2.58
N VAL A 56 -10.33 18.19 3.79
CA VAL A 56 -11.04 17.90 5.04
C VAL A 56 -12.39 18.64 5.12
N GLU A 57 -12.46 19.90 4.70
CA GLU A 57 -13.73 20.63 4.67
C GLU A 57 -14.70 20.04 3.62
N ALA A 58 -14.23 19.62 2.46
CA ALA A 58 -15.07 18.96 1.46
C ALA A 58 -15.64 17.61 1.95
N LEU A 59 -14.84 16.83 2.69
CA LEU A 59 -15.34 15.61 3.36
C LEU A 59 -16.46 15.95 4.37
N LYS A 60 -16.28 17.03 5.14
CA LYS A 60 -17.25 17.50 6.14
C LYS A 60 -18.56 17.97 5.52
N GLU A 61 -18.52 18.64 4.36
CA GLU A 61 -19.72 18.98 3.58
C GLU A 61 -20.49 17.74 3.11
N LYS A 62 -19.80 16.60 2.94
CA LYS A 62 -20.41 15.29 2.64
C LYS A 62 -20.80 14.49 3.89
N GLY A 63 -20.72 15.09 5.07
CA GLY A 63 -21.09 14.45 6.34
C GLY A 63 -20.04 13.50 6.91
N ILE A 64 -18.83 13.48 6.35
CA ILE A 64 -17.68 12.73 6.88
C ILE A 64 -16.90 13.62 7.84
N LYS A 65 -16.61 13.13 9.04
CA LYS A 65 -15.99 13.94 10.09
C LYS A 65 -14.64 13.35 10.50
N THR A 66 -13.72 14.19 10.96
CA THR A 66 -12.56 13.75 11.75
C THR A 66 -12.59 14.42 13.12
N LYS A 67 -12.06 13.75 14.14
CA LYS A 67 -11.85 14.33 15.49
C LYS A 67 -10.45 14.93 15.64
N GLN A 68 -9.57 14.66 14.68
CA GLN A 68 -8.19 15.15 14.68
C GLN A 68 -8.12 16.51 13.98
N HIS A 69 -6.98 17.17 14.12
CA HIS A 69 -6.60 18.34 13.33
C HIS A 69 -5.47 17.93 12.39
N PRO A 70 -5.79 17.43 11.17
CA PRO A 70 -4.79 16.90 10.26
C PRO A 70 -3.77 17.97 9.87
N LYS A 71 -2.49 17.63 9.99
CA LYS A 71 -1.39 18.47 9.52
C LYS A 71 -0.58 17.73 8.47
N ILE A 72 0.06 18.47 7.59
CA ILE A 72 0.83 17.91 6.47
C ILE A 72 2.04 17.08 6.91
N ASP A 73 2.51 17.27 8.15
CA ASP A 73 3.60 16.53 8.77
C ASP A 73 3.12 15.30 9.56
N HIS A 74 1.82 15.02 9.62
CA HIS A 74 1.30 13.77 10.17
C HIS A 74 1.37 12.66 9.12
N ASP A 75 1.55 11.41 9.55
CA ASP A 75 1.50 10.26 8.64
C ASP A 75 0.09 9.94 8.18
N LEU A 76 -0.88 10.03 9.09
CA LEU A 76 -2.29 9.74 8.82
C LEU A 76 -3.25 10.49 9.74
N PHE A 77 -4.53 10.43 9.38
CA PHE A 77 -5.65 10.77 10.26
C PHE A 77 -6.88 9.90 9.94
N THR A 78 -7.73 9.71 10.93
CA THR A 78 -8.95 8.91 10.82
C THR A 78 -10.14 9.79 10.48
N ILE A 79 -10.97 9.30 9.57
CA ILE A 79 -12.26 9.89 9.21
C ILE A 79 -13.39 8.92 9.52
N PHE A 80 -14.56 9.48 9.83
CA PHE A 80 -15.73 8.75 10.29
C PHE A 80 -16.92 9.07 9.40
N GLY A 81 -17.44 8.03 8.75
CA GLY A 81 -18.76 8.03 8.11
C GLY A 81 -19.85 7.63 9.10
N LYS A 82 -21.05 7.30 8.58
CA LYS A 82 -22.21 6.95 9.41
C LYS A 82 -22.05 5.64 10.19
N ARG A 83 -21.35 4.65 9.61
CA ARG A 83 -21.20 3.27 10.13
C ARG A 83 -19.84 2.65 9.82
N SER A 84 -18.88 3.47 9.42
CA SER A 84 -17.55 3.02 9.02
C SER A 84 -16.55 4.12 9.31
N GLU A 85 -15.30 3.74 9.46
CA GLU A 85 -14.15 4.63 9.55
C GLU A 85 -13.15 4.28 8.46
N ALA A 86 -12.27 5.22 8.17
CA ALA A 86 -11.17 5.03 7.25
C ALA A 86 -9.94 5.77 7.76
N GLU A 87 -8.77 5.21 7.53
CA GLU A 87 -7.51 5.89 7.70
C GLU A 87 -7.13 6.59 6.40
N ILE A 88 -6.89 7.90 6.49
CA ILE A 88 -6.34 8.70 5.41
C ILE A 88 -4.87 8.89 5.68
N TRP A 89 -4.06 8.18 4.92
CA TRP A 89 -2.61 8.25 4.93
C TRP A 89 -2.12 9.35 4.00
N LEU A 90 -1.23 10.22 4.49
CA LEU A 90 -0.58 11.28 3.71
C LEU A 90 0.70 10.78 3.02
N ASN A 91 1.27 9.71 3.56
CA ASN A 91 2.39 8.97 2.99
C ASN A 91 2.00 7.50 2.76
N PRO A 92 2.65 6.75 1.85
CA PRO A 92 2.30 5.36 1.60
C PRO A 92 2.41 4.44 2.84
N CYS A 93 3.31 4.78 3.76
CA CYS A 93 3.45 4.20 5.09
C CYS A 93 4.18 5.19 6.02
N ASP A 94 4.49 4.77 7.24
CA ASP A 94 5.20 5.52 8.28
C ASP A 94 6.73 5.61 8.06
N ALA A 95 7.27 4.86 7.09
CA ALA A 95 8.71 4.78 6.87
C ALA A 95 9.22 5.64 5.72
N PHE A 96 8.36 6.03 4.76
CA PHE A 96 8.79 6.78 3.59
C PHE A 96 7.66 7.60 2.97
N GLN A 97 8.03 8.67 2.26
CA GLN A 97 7.11 9.59 1.59
C GLN A 97 6.85 9.18 0.14
N TRP A 98 5.85 9.81 -0.47
CA TRP A 98 5.64 9.77 -1.92
C TRP A 98 6.87 10.29 -2.68
N ASP A 99 7.27 9.57 -3.72
CA ASP A 99 8.13 10.08 -4.79
C ASP A 99 7.40 10.06 -6.15
N GLU A 100 7.99 10.72 -7.15
CA GLU A 100 7.38 10.81 -8.48
C GLU A 100 7.28 9.46 -9.18
N GLN A 101 8.29 8.60 -9.06
CA GLN A 101 8.28 7.30 -9.70
C GLN A 101 7.19 6.40 -9.13
N MET A 102 6.95 6.47 -7.81
CA MET A 102 5.79 5.80 -7.17
C MET A 102 4.48 6.30 -7.75
N ALA A 103 4.36 7.63 -7.84
CA ALA A 103 3.13 8.29 -8.26
C ALA A 103 2.82 8.07 -9.75
N GLU A 104 3.83 7.78 -10.57
CA GLU A 104 3.70 7.42 -11.98
C GLU A 104 3.39 5.93 -12.18
N LYS A 105 3.79 5.06 -11.25
CA LYS A 105 3.62 3.60 -11.34
C LYS A 105 2.36 3.06 -10.65
N ILE A 106 1.50 3.93 -10.11
CA ILE A 106 0.20 3.51 -9.57
C ILE A 106 -0.60 2.73 -10.64
N LYS A 107 -1.31 1.68 -10.21
CA LYS A 107 -2.04 0.78 -11.12
C LYS A 107 -3.53 0.97 -10.95
N LEU A 108 -4.26 0.98 -12.07
CA LEU A 108 -5.71 0.91 -12.04
C LEU A 108 -6.13 -0.47 -11.53
N PHE A 109 -6.99 -0.49 -10.51
CA PHE A 109 -7.51 -1.72 -9.92
C PHE A 109 -8.90 -2.06 -10.46
N PHE A 110 -9.87 -1.17 -10.27
CA PHE A 110 -11.21 -1.30 -10.86
C PHE A 110 -11.87 0.07 -10.99
N GLY A 111 -12.69 0.29 -12.01
CA GLY A 111 -13.31 1.60 -12.26
C GLY A 111 -12.23 2.70 -12.34
N ASP A 112 -12.35 3.72 -11.48
CA ASP A 112 -11.35 4.78 -11.31
C ASP A 112 -10.57 4.67 -9.98
N VAL A 113 -10.49 3.45 -9.44
CA VAL A 113 -9.76 3.16 -8.19
C VAL A 113 -8.36 2.68 -8.52
N TYR A 114 -7.38 3.28 -7.86
CA TYR A 114 -5.97 2.97 -8.04
C TYR A 114 -5.37 2.30 -6.81
N VAL A 115 -4.30 1.55 -7.01
CA VAL A 115 -3.44 0.96 -5.97
C VAL A 115 -1.98 1.28 -6.29
N LEU A 116 -1.09 1.05 -5.34
CA LEU A 116 0.35 1.12 -5.59
C LEU A 116 0.79 0.06 -6.61
N ALA A 117 1.98 0.24 -7.19
CA ALA A 117 2.63 -0.89 -7.86
C ALA A 117 2.85 -2.02 -6.84
N VAL A 118 2.89 -3.28 -7.31
CA VAL A 118 3.00 -4.43 -6.40
C VAL A 118 4.32 -4.37 -5.62
N GLU A 119 5.36 -3.87 -6.26
CA GLU A 119 6.68 -3.64 -5.70
C GLU A 119 6.59 -2.61 -4.57
N ASP A 120 6.01 -1.43 -4.85
CA ASP A 120 5.78 -0.35 -3.88
C ASP A 120 4.93 -0.79 -2.68
N TYR A 121 3.89 -1.58 -2.92
CA TYR A 121 3.03 -2.13 -1.87
C TYR A 121 3.79 -3.11 -0.96
N ILE A 122 4.69 -3.94 -1.51
CA ILE A 122 5.54 -4.82 -0.68
C ILE A 122 6.39 -3.97 0.28
N LEU A 123 6.91 -2.82 -0.15
CA LEU A 123 7.68 -1.95 0.74
C LEU A 123 6.85 -1.41 1.90
N THR A 124 5.59 -1.01 1.67
CA THR A 124 4.75 -0.49 2.76
C THR A 124 4.56 -1.52 3.86
N LYS A 125 4.48 -2.81 3.52
CA LYS A 125 4.39 -3.92 4.48
C LYS A 125 5.73 -4.24 5.14
N LEU A 126 6.82 -4.21 4.37
CA LEU A 126 8.17 -4.47 4.89
C LEU A 126 8.65 -3.40 5.84
N ALA A 127 8.33 -2.13 5.58
CA ALA A 127 8.90 -1.00 6.29
C ALA A 127 8.26 -0.74 7.66
N ARG A 128 7.10 -1.33 7.94
CA ARG A 128 6.39 -1.18 9.22
C ARG A 128 7.28 -1.59 10.39
N GLY A 129 7.43 -0.69 11.36
CA GLY A 129 8.16 -0.98 12.60
C GLY A 129 7.46 -2.03 13.47
N ASP A 130 6.13 -2.14 13.35
CA ASP A 130 5.27 -3.07 14.10
C ASP A 130 4.86 -4.31 13.28
N ARG A 131 5.60 -4.63 12.21
CA ARG A 131 5.28 -5.70 11.26
C ARG A 131 4.87 -7.00 11.95
N SER A 132 3.67 -7.48 11.63
CA SER A 132 3.09 -8.71 12.18
C SER A 132 3.38 -9.94 11.32
N SER A 133 3.05 -11.12 11.83
CA SER A 133 3.08 -12.36 11.03
C SER A 133 2.09 -12.32 9.84
N VAL A 134 0.99 -11.57 9.97
CA VAL A 134 0.02 -11.37 8.88
C VAL A 134 0.65 -10.57 7.74
N ASP A 135 1.46 -9.56 8.06
CA ASP A 135 2.15 -8.77 7.04
C ASP A 135 3.19 -9.61 6.29
N ILE A 136 3.89 -10.51 6.98
CA ILE A 136 4.84 -11.44 6.36
C ILE A 136 4.11 -12.42 5.43
N ASP A 137 2.98 -12.99 5.88
CA ASP A 137 2.15 -13.89 5.08
C ASP A 137 1.58 -13.18 3.83
N ASP A 138 1.11 -11.94 3.97
CA ASP A 138 0.67 -11.11 2.85
C ASP A 138 1.81 -10.89 1.84
N ILE A 139 3.01 -10.48 2.29
CA ILE A 139 4.19 -10.28 1.44
C ILE A 139 4.50 -11.55 0.64
N LEU A 140 4.58 -12.71 1.31
CA LEU A 140 4.89 -13.97 0.66
C LEU A 140 3.84 -14.36 -0.39
N LYS A 141 2.54 -14.24 -0.05
CA LYS A 141 1.45 -14.51 -0.99
C LYS A 141 1.50 -13.61 -2.22
N ILE A 142 1.75 -12.32 -2.03
CA ILE A 142 1.88 -11.36 -3.13
C ILE A 142 3.04 -11.76 -4.04
N ILE A 143 4.21 -12.07 -3.47
CA ILE A 143 5.39 -12.44 -4.24
C ILE A 143 5.11 -13.71 -5.02
N ILE A 144 4.57 -14.76 -4.40
CA ILE A 144 4.25 -16.03 -5.05
C ILE A 144 3.25 -15.81 -6.20
N ALA A 145 2.17 -15.06 -5.95
CA ALA A 145 1.12 -14.84 -6.93
C ALA A 145 1.56 -13.97 -8.13
N ASN A 146 2.60 -13.16 -7.97
CA ASN A 146 3.05 -12.20 -8.99
C ASN A 146 4.50 -12.44 -9.46
N LYS A 147 5.14 -13.56 -9.09
CA LYS A 147 6.57 -13.81 -9.31
C LYS A 147 7.03 -13.72 -10.77
N ASP A 148 6.11 -13.92 -11.71
CA ASP A 148 6.37 -13.92 -13.15
C ASP A 148 5.97 -12.60 -13.82
N THR A 149 5.24 -11.73 -13.12
CA THR A 149 4.76 -10.43 -13.64
C THR A 149 5.38 -9.22 -12.92
N MET A 150 6.05 -9.45 -11.81
CA MET A 150 6.70 -8.41 -11.00
C MET A 150 7.93 -7.84 -11.72
N ASP A 151 8.11 -6.52 -11.64
CA ASP A 151 9.30 -5.82 -12.08
C ASP A 151 10.38 -5.97 -11.00
N TRP A 152 11.14 -7.07 -11.08
CA TRP A 152 12.19 -7.40 -10.11
C TRP A 152 13.30 -6.35 -10.04
N LYS A 153 13.62 -5.71 -11.16
CA LYS A 153 14.60 -4.61 -11.21
C LYS A 153 14.10 -3.42 -10.41
N TYR A 154 12.82 -3.07 -10.58
CA TYR A 154 12.22 -2.00 -9.82
C TYR A 154 12.10 -2.33 -8.34
N LEU A 155 11.68 -3.56 -7.98
CA LEU A 155 11.65 -3.99 -6.58
C LEU A 155 13.03 -3.89 -5.93
N HIS A 156 14.09 -4.34 -6.61
CA HIS A 156 15.46 -4.23 -6.12
C HIS A 156 15.85 -2.78 -5.86
N PHE A 157 15.67 -1.91 -6.85
CA PHE A 157 15.90 -0.47 -6.72
C PHE A 157 15.18 0.10 -5.49
N ARG A 158 13.91 -0.27 -5.29
CA ARG A 158 13.12 0.20 -4.15
C ARG A 158 13.61 -0.30 -2.80
N LEU A 159 13.97 -1.58 -2.72
CA LEU A 159 14.49 -2.18 -1.50
C LEU A 159 15.82 -1.56 -1.09
N GLU A 160 16.67 -1.21 -2.04
CA GLU A 160 17.90 -0.44 -1.78
C GLU A 160 17.59 0.98 -1.31
N TRP A 161 16.69 1.68 -2.02
CA TRP A 161 16.28 3.04 -1.68
C TRP A 161 15.72 3.14 -0.24
N ALA A 162 14.92 2.16 0.18
CA ALA A 162 14.35 2.11 1.52
C ALA A 162 15.27 1.45 2.58
N GLY A 163 16.42 0.89 2.18
CA GLY A 163 17.29 0.14 3.09
C GLY A 163 16.71 -1.19 3.59
N LEU A 164 15.75 -1.78 2.86
CA LEU A 164 14.99 -2.98 3.25
C LEU A 164 15.45 -4.28 2.58
N GLY A 165 16.52 -4.23 1.77
CA GLY A 165 17.03 -5.41 1.05
C GLY A 165 17.40 -6.60 1.97
N ARG A 166 17.92 -6.31 3.17
CA ARG A 166 18.22 -7.36 4.17
C ARG A 166 16.93 -7.98 4.73
N ASN A 167 15.96 -7.16 5.12
CA ASN A 167 14.67 -7.64 5.65
C ASN A 167 13.94 -8.52 4.64
N PHE A 168 13.92 -8.09 3.37
CA PHE A 168 13.37 -8.88 2.28
C PHE A 168 14.06 -10.24 2.16
N SER A 169 15.39 -10.25 2.11
CA SER A 169 16.17 -11.48 2.00
C SER A 169 15.95 -12.45 3.17
N GLU A 170 15.82 -11.92 4.40
CA GLU A 170 15.55 -12.73 5.59
C GLU A 170 14.16 -13.37 5.54
N ILE A 171 13.14 -12.65 5.08
CA ILE A 171 11.77 -13.19 4.92
C ILE A 171 11.74 -14.32 3.88
N ILE A 172 12.38 -14.14 2.72
CA ILE A 172 12.41 -15.19 1.68
C ILE A 172 13.20 -16.42 2.15
N LYS A 173 14.30 -16.23 2.87
CA LYS A 173 15.07 -17.36 3.46
C LYS A 173 14.28 -18.10 4.53
N ALA A 174 13.55 -17.40 5.38
CA ALA A 174 12.70 -18.05 6.38
C ALA A 174 11.63 -18.93 5.72
N PHE A 175 11.07 -18.47 4.59
CA PHE A 175 10.14 -19.25 3.77
C PHE A 175 10.76 -20.54 3.19
N GLU A 176 12.08 -20.58 2.97
CA GLU A 176 12.79 -21.78 2.50
C GLU A 176 12.82 -22.90 3.56
N LEU A 177 12.80 -22.55 4.86
CA LEU A 177 13.05 -23.49 5.96
C LEU A 177 11.79 -24.21 6.46
N ASP A 178 10.60 -23.68 6.17
CA ASP A 178 9.35 -24.15 6.79
C ASP A 178 8.58 -25.22 5.98
N PHE A 179 8.99 -25.61 4.75
CA PHE A 179 8.17 -26.48 3.89
C PHE A 179 8.92 -27.42 2.90
N ASN A 180 8.15 -28.40 2.37
CA ASN A 180 8.54 -29.49 1.45
C ASN A 180 9.27 -29.02 0.16
N ASP A 181 9.98 -29.93 -0.55
CA ASP A 181 10.89 -29.64 -1.69
C ASP A 181 10.36 -28.65 -2.75
N ASN A 182 9.05 -28.65 -3.01
CA ASN A 182 8.43 -27.79 -4.01
C ASN A 182 8.45 -26.29 -3.61
N ILE A 183 8.30 -25.99 -2.31
CA ILE A 183 8.38 -24.62 -1.78
C ILE A 183 9.83 -24.14 -1.79
N ARG A 184 10.78 -25.03 -1.48
CA ARG A 184 12.22 -24.74 -1.55
C ARG A 184 12.65 -24.31 -2.96
N ASN A 185 12.18 -25.04 -3.98
CA ASN A 185 12.45 -24.68 -5.36
C ASN A 185 11.86 -23.31 -5.74
N MET A 186 10.66 -22.98 -5.23
CA MET A 186 10.05 -21.67 -5.46
C MET A 186 10.78 -20.52 -4.75
N SER A 187 11.25 -20.74 -3.52
CA SER A 187 12.09 -19.76 -2.80
C SER A 187 13.39 -19.50 -3.55
N ASN A 188 14.05 -20.55 -4.04
CA ASN A 188 15.25 -20.43 -4.86
C ASN A 188 14.99 -19.66 -6.18
N ASP A 189 13.89 -19.95 -6.89
CA ASP A 189 13.50 -19.18 -8.09
C ASP A 189 13.34 -17.68 -7.78
N ILE A 190 12.67 -17.35 -6.67
CA ILE A 190 12.48 -15.95 -6.23
C ILE A 190 13.82 -15.29 -5.92
N LEU A 191 14.69 -15.96 -5.14
CA LEU A 191 16.00 -15.43 -4.79
C LEU A 191 16.90 -15.26 -6.00
N ASP A 192 16.85 -16.18 -6.96
CA ASP A 192 17.65 -16.12 -8.17
C ASP A 192 17.16 -15.00 -9.10
N LYS A 193 15.84 -14.82 -9.27
CA LYS A 193 15.28 -13.66 -9.99
C LYS A 193 15.71 -12.35 -9.35
N PHE A 194 15.66 -12.26 -8.02
CA PHE A 194 16.12 -11.08 -7.29
C PHE A 194 17.61 -10.81 -7.50
N LYS A 195 18.47 -11.84 -7.35
CA LYS A 195 19.92 -11.73 -7.53
C LYS A 195 20.38 -11.55 -8.97
N ASN A 196 19.59 -11.92 -9.97
CA ASN A 196 19.98 -11.78 -11.38
C ASN A 196 19.37 -10.53 -12.04
N SER A 197 18.77 -9.64 -11.26
CA SER A 197 18.14 -8.40 -11.75
C SER A 197 19.11 -7.22 -11.88
N PHE A 198 20.42 -7.44 -11.71
CA PHE A 198 21.48 -6.44 -11.92
C PHE A 198 21.67 -6.06 -13.40
#